data_AF-J9GI80-F1
#
_entry.id   AF-J9GI80-F1
#
_cell.length_a   1.000
_cell.length_b   1.000
_cell.length_c   1.000
_cell.angle_alpha   90.00
_cell.angle_beta   90.00
_cell.angle_gamma   90.00
#
_symmetry.space_group_name_H-M   'P 1'
#
loop_
_entity.id
_entity.type
_entity.pdbx_description
1 polymer ?
#
loop_
_entity_poly.entity_id
_entity_poly.type
_entity_poly.pdbx_seq_one_letter_code
_entity_poly.pdbx_strand_id
1 'polypeptide(L)'
;MKRFSFVLLFLVMVGAVWSQNRLSIFIGNANRYAEVELSDFRKRLCVEYNVPDRLLDQYYRDCGRNWGNVGIALEIAKTSGRRMRDVCDYYKRYHRQGWDRILVEIGIRPGEVHYAPFYDRIHHHSDCWHNYYDSYCKRHPKHYKKYKKAKYKKHKHYKRHYRDRYDDDDDDDDDDDD
;
A
#
# COMPACT_ATOMS: atom_id res chain seq x y z
N MET A 1 -13.58 -20.40 -33.36
CA MET A 1 -13.83 -19.21 -32.50
C MET A 1 -13.75 -19.53 -31.00
N LYS A 2 -12.66 -20.11 -30.50
CA LYS A 2 -12.47 -20.41 -29.06
C LYS A 2 -11.09 -20.02 -28.51
N ARG A 3 -10.21 -19.46 -29.34
CA ARG A 3 -8.84 -19.08 -28.96
C ARG A 3 -8.69 -17.63 -28.52
N PHE A 4 -9.60 -16.74 -28.96
CA PHE A 4 -9.61 -15.33 -28.56
C PHE A 4 -10.12 -15.08 -27.13
N SER A 5 -11.03 -15.90 -26.61
CA SER A 5 -11.52 -15.74 -25.22
C SER A 5 -10.44 -15.98 -24.16
N PHE A 6 -9.51 -16.91 -24.39
CA PHE A 6 -8.45 -17.20 -23.42
C PHE A 6 -7.39 -16.11 -23.34
N VAL A 7 -7.06 -15.46 -24.47
CA VAL A 7 -6.11 -14.33 -24.51
C VAL A 7 -6.67 -13.12 -23.77
N LEU A 8 -7.97 -12.83 -23.95
CA LEU A 8 -8.63 -11.73 -23.23
C LEU A 8 -8.69 -11.99 -21.71
N LEU A 9 -8.93 -13.23 -21.31
CA LEU A 9 -8.95 -13.64 -19.90
C LEU A 9 -7.57 -13.53 -19.23
N PHE A 10 -6.50 -13.82 -19.98
CA PHE A 10 -5.12 -13.68 -19.50
C PHE A 10 -4.71 -12.21 -19.34
N LEU A 11 -5.08 -11.32 -20.26
CA LEU A 11 -4.78 -9.89 -20.18
C LEU A 11 -5.46 -9.21 -18.98
N VAL A 12 -6.70 -9.59 -18.66
CA VAL A 12 -7.41 -9.08 -17.47
C VAL A 12 -6.76 -9.60 -16.17
N MET A 13 -6.28 -10.84 -16.14
CA MET A 13 -5.60 -11.41 -14.97
C MET A 13 -4.23 -10.77 -14.73
N VAL A 14 -3.45 -10.48 -15.77
CA VAL A 14 -2.15 -9.80 -15.61
C VAL A 14 -2.35 -8.36 -15.10
N GLY A 15 -3.34 -7.62 -15.58
CA GLY A 15 -3.65 -6.27 -15.05
C GLY A 15 -4.00 -6.27 -13.55
N ALA A 16 -4.70 -7.30 -13.08
CA ALA A 16 -5.14 -7.42 -11.67
C ALA A 16 -4.00 -7.79 -10.71
N VAL A 17 -2.99 -8.55 -11.15
CA VAL A 17 -1.85 -8.93 -10.29
C VAL A 17 -0.94 -7.72 -9.99
N TRP A 18 -0.84 -6.77 -10.92
CA TRP A 18 -0.01 -5.58 -10.75
C TRP A 18 -0.62 -4.53 -9.82
N SER A 19 -1.96 -4.40 -9.78
CA SER A 19 -2.66 -3.43 -8.92
C SER A 19 -2.73 -3.86 -7.46
N GLN A 20 -2.98 -5.16 -7.20
CA GLN A 20 -2.98 -5.76 -5.87
C GLN A 20 -1.66 -5.53 -5.12
N ASN A 21 -0.54 -5.60 -5.86
CA ASN A 21 0.78 -5.36 -5.27
C ASN A 21 0.93 -3.89 -4.81
N ARG A 22 0.36 -2.93 -5.54
CA ARG A 22 0.45 -1.50 -5.19
C ARG A 22 -0.38 -1.15 -3.96
N LEU A 23 -1.62 -1.63 -3.88
CA LEU A 23 -2.50 -1.37 -2.72
C LEU A 23 -1.98 -2.06 -1.45
N SER A 24 -1.45 -3.28 -1.56
CA SER A 24 -0.84 -3.96 -0.42
C SER A 24 0.44 -3.27 0.08
N ILE A 25 1.30 -2.77 -0.82
CA ILE A 25 2.47 -1.96 -0.47
C ILE A 25 2.04 -0.67 0.24
N PHE A 26 1.03 0.03 -0.30
CA PHE A 26 0.46 1.22 0.34
C PHE A 26 -0.01 0.92 1.76
N ILE A 27 -0.82 -0.15 1.94
CA ILE A 27 -1.32 -0.57 3.25
C ILE A 27 -0.16 -0.84 4.21
N GLY A 28 0.88 -1.55 3.75
CA GLY A 28 2.06 -1.85 4.55
C GLY A 28 2.81 -0.60 5.00
N ASN A 29 3.06 0.34 4.08
CA ASN A 29 3.77 1.57 4.39
C ASN A 29 2.97 2.49 5.32
N ALA A 30 1.67 2.67 5.05
CA ALA A 30 0.78 3.46 5.88
C ALA A 30 0.71 2.91 7.31
N ASN A 31 0.52 1.59 7.47
CA ASN A 31 0.44 0.97 8.80
C ASN A 31 1.77 1.07 9.57
N ARG A 32 2.92 0.87 8.91
CA ARG A 32 4.23 1.02 9.56
C ARG A 32 4.48 2.43 10.07
N TYR A 33 4.08 3.43 9.30
CA TYR A 33 4.23 4.81 9.72
C TYR A 33 3.25 5.15 10.85
N ALA A 34 1.99 4.75 10.72
CA ALA A 34 0.99 4.95 11.77
C ALA A 34 1.35 4.24 13.09
N GLU A 35 2.04 3.09 13.03
CA GLU A 35 2.53 2.36 14.21
C GLU A 35 3.56 3.17 15.01
N VAL A 36 4.42 3.94 14.33
CA VAL A 36 5.52 4.67 14.98
C VAL A 36 5.18 6.12 15.32
N GLU A 37 4.30 6.76 14.55
CA GLU A 37 3.99 8.19 14.70
C GLU A 37 2.53 8.51 14.33
N LEU A 38 1.58 7.84 15.01
CA LEU A 38 0.15 7.94 14.72
C LEU A 38 -0.38 9.39 14.69
N SER A 39 0.06 10.25 15.61
CA SER A 39 -0.40 11.64 15.66
C SER A 39 -0.04 12.41 14.41
N ASP A 40 1.16 12.24 13.85
CA ASP A 40 1.56 12.96 12.64
C ASP A 40 0.87 12.37 11.41
N PHE A 41 0.77 11.03 11.35
CA PHE A 41 0.02 10.35 10.30
C PHE A 41 -1.43 10.84 10.20
N ARG A 42 -2.14 10.94 11.34
CA ARG A 42 -3.52 11.47 11.40
C ARG A 42 -3.60 12.91 10.90
N LYS A 43 -2.71 13.79 11.36
CA LYS A 43 -2.66 15.19 10.90
C LYS A 43 -2.53 15.28 9.38
N ARG A 44 -1.68 14.45 8.78
CA ARG A 44 -1.48 14.40 7.33
C ARG A 44 -2.73 13.94 6.60
N LEU A 45 -3.42 12.91 7.11
CA LEU A 45 -4.72 12.49 6.54
C LEU A 45 -5.76 13.61 6.61
N CYS A 46 -5.84 14.33 7.75
CA CYS A 46 -6.76 15.44 7.92
C CYS A 46 -6.51 16.55 6.89
N VAL A 47 -5.25 16.92 6.67
CA VAL A 47 -4.86 17.95 5.70
C VAL A 47 -5.12 17.50 4.26
N GLU A 48 -4.65 16.31 3.89
CA GLU A 48 -4.70 15.81 2.51
C GLU A 48 -6.14 15.56 2.02
N TYR A 49 -7.00 15.06 2.91
CA TYR A 49 -8.37 14.68 2.57
C TYR A 49 -9.41 15.66 3.09
N ASN A 50 -8.99 16.76 3.74
CA ASN A 50 -9.87 17.73 4.38
C ASN A 50 -10.90 17.07 5.32
N VAL A 51 -10.42 16.17 6.18
CA VAL A 51 -11.24 15.40 7.13
C VAL A 51 -10.93 15.85 8.56
N PRO A 52 -11.96 16.09 9.41
CA PRO A 52 -11.73 16.34 10.83
C PRO A 52 -11.14 15.13 11.57
N ASP A 53 -10.14 15.35 12.42
CA ASP A 53 -9.44 14.29 13.17
C ASP A 53 -10.40 13.38 13.97
N ARG A 54 -11.45 13.95 14.57
CA ARG A 54 -12.49 13.22 15.32
C ARG A 54 -13.21 12.12 14.51
N LEU A 55 -13.22 12.22 13.17
CA LEU A 55 -13.85 11.21 12.31
C LEU A 55 -12.91 10.03 12.03
N LEU A 56 -11.59 10.21 12.18
CA LEU A 56 -10.60 9.18 11.85
C LEU A 56 -10.74 7.95 12.75
N ASP A 57 -11.15 8.09 14.01
CA ASP A 57 -11.41 6.95 14.90
C ASP A 57 -12.63 6.13 14.47
N GLN A 58 -13.63 6.79 13.90
CA GLN A 58 -14.75 6.08 13.29
C GLN A 58 -14.31 5.35 12.03
N TYR A 59 -13.58 6.03 11.13
CA TYR A 59 -13.10 5.42 9.89
C TYR A 59 -12.14 4.26 10.16
N TYR A 60 -11.27 4.38 11.16
CA TYR A 60 -10.40 3.29 11.59
C TYR A 60 -11.21 2.05 11.99
N ARG A 61 -12.28 2.21 12.78
CA ARG A 61 -13.18 1.11 13.16
C ARG A 61 -13.92 0.52 11.96
N ASP A 62 -14.46 1.38 11.09
CA ASP A 62 -15.23 0.98 9.92
C ASP A 62 -14.38 0.28 8.85
N CYS A 63 -13.09 0.63 8.76
CA CYS A 63 -12.11 0.08 7.82
C CYS A 63 -11.29 -1.09 8.41
N GLY A 64 -11.86 -1.83 9.38
CA GLY A 64 -11.26 -3.05 9.91
C GLY A 64 -10.07 -2.82 10.84
N ARG A 65 -10.02 -1.68 11.54
CA ARG A 65 -8.93 -1.29 12.45
C ARG A 65 -7.55 -1.31 11.77
N ASN A 66 -7.49 -0.79 10.55
CA ASN A 66 -6.28 -0.74 9.74
C ASN A 66 -6.12 0.64 9.10
N TRP A 67 -5.03 1.34 9.40
CA TRP A 67 -4.77 2.69 8.91
C TRP A 67 -4.50 2.75 7.41
N GLY A 68 -3.89 1.71 6.85
CA GLY A 68 -3.78 1.54 5.40
C GLY A 68 -5.14 1.46 4.70
N ASN A 69 -6.09 0.75 5.29
CA ASN A 69 -7.46 0.68 4.78
C ASN A 69 -8.18 2.04 4.86
N VAL A 70 -7.97 2.80 5.94
CA VAL A 70 -8.49 4.18 6.05
C VAL A 70 -7.92 5.06 4.94
N GLY A 71 -6.61 4.98 4.69
CA GLY A 71 -5.95 5.74 3.61
C GLY A 71 -6.51 5.41 2.23
N ILE A 72 -6.73 4.13 1.91
CA ILE A 72 -7.36 3.74 0.64
C ILE A 72 -8.79 4.25 0.56
N ALA A 73 -9.59 4.09 1.61
CA ALA A 73 -10.98 4.54 1.61
C ALA A 73 -11.10 6.06 1.43
N LEU A 74 -10.21 6.85 2.05
CA LEU A 74 -10.14 8.30 1.85
C LEU A 74 -9.74 8.67 0.43
N GLU A 75 -8.77 7.96 -0.15
CA GLU A 75 -8.37 8.16 -1.55
C GLU A 75 -9.52 7.85 -2.51
N ILE A 76 -10.24 6.74 -2.31
CA ILE A 76 -11.42 6.39 -3.08
C ILE A 76 -12.50 7.46 -2.96
N ALA A 77 -12.78 7.94 -1.75
CA ALA A 77 -13.78 8.98 -1.52
C ALA A 77 -13.42 10.27 -2.28
N LYS A 78 -12.16 10.69 -2.22
CA LYS A 78 -11.64 11.87 -2.92
C LYS A 78 -11.69 11.70 -4.45
N THR A 79 -11.27 10.55 -4.98
CA THR A 79 -11.27 10.28 -6.42
C THR A 79 -12.68 10.15 -7.00
N SER A 80 -13.58 9.46 -6.30
CA SER A 80 -14.93 9.19 -6.79
C SER A 80 -15.95 10.29 -6.46
N GLY A 81 -15.58 11.25 -5.61
CA GLY A 81 -16.50 12.25 -5.06
C GLY A 81 -17.56 11.67 -4.11
N ARG A 82 -17.45 10.38 -3.73
CA ARG A 82 -18.39 9.73 -2.80
C ARG A 82 -18.11 10.14 -1.36
N ARG A 83 -19.14 10.04 -0.52
CA ARG A 83 -18.96 10.24 0.92
C ARG A 83 -18.15 9.09 1.48
N MET A 84 -17.23 9.38 2.40
CA MET A 84 -16.41 8.37 3.07
C MET A 84 -17.25 7.25 3.71
N ARG A 85 -18.44 7.59 4.25
CA ARG A 85 -19.37 6.61 4.80
C ARG A 85 -19.80 5.55 3.78
N ASP A 86 -20.09 5.98 2.55
CA ASP A 86 -20.52 5.06 1.48
C ASP A 86 -19.38 4.12 1.13
N VAL A 87 -18.14 4.62 1.07
CA VAL A 87 -16.94 3.81 0.82
C VAL A 87 -16.71 2.79 1.95
N CYS A 88 -16.90 3.19 3.21
CA CYS A 88 -16.87 2.27 4.35
C CYS A 88 -17.94 1.16 4.23
N ASP A 89 -19.13 1.47 3.72
CA ASP A 89 -20.18 0.48 3.51
C ASP A 89 -19.82 -0.50 2.38
N TYR A 90 -19.19 -0.02 1.30
CA TYR A 90 -18.60 -0.89 0.29
C TYR A 90 -17.51 -1.79 0.88
N TYR A 91 -16.64 -1.25 1.73
CA TYR A 91 -15.61 -2.03 2.42
C TYR A 91 -16.22 -3.15 3.27
N LYS A 92 -17.22 -2.84 4.10
CA LYS A 92 -17.91 -3.84 4.93
C LYS A 92 -18.49 -4.98 4.08
N ARG A 93 -19.06 -4.67 2.91
CA ARG A 93 -19.64 -5.66 1.99
C ARG A 93 -18.58 -6.48 1.23
N TYR A 94 -17.50 -5.86 0.80
CA TYR A 94 -16.60 -6.46 -0.21
C TYR A 94 -15.13 -6.62 0.19
N HIS A 95 -14.74 -6.31 1.44
CA HIS A 95 -13.33 -6.38 1.87
C HIS A 95 -12.73 -7.80 1.73
N ARG A 96 -13.55 -8.85 1.84
CA ARG A 96 -13.09 -10.24 1.66
C ARG A 96 -12.61 -10.54 0.24
N GLN A 97 -13.13 -9.82 -0.74
CA GLN A 97 -12.75 -9.91 -2.15
C GLN A 97 -11.59 -8.95 -2.50
N GLY A 98 -11.16 -8.12 -1.55
CA GLY A 98 -10.09 -7.15 -1.74
C GLY A 98 -10.54 -5.80 -2.29
N TRP A 99 -9.61 -4.83 -2.26
CA TRP A 99 -9.88 -3.46 -2.67
C TRP A 99 -10.17 -3.29 -4.16
N ASP A 100 -9.58 -4.12 -5.03
CA ASP A 100 -9.88 -4.06 -6.46
C ASP A 100 -11.37 -4.30 -6.76
N ARG A 101 -12.03 -5.19 -6.01
CA ARG A 101 -13.48 -5.38 -6.15
C ARG A 101 -14.25 -4.12 -5.77
N ILE A 102 -13.86 -3.46 -4.68
CA ILE A 102 -14.49 -2.22 -4.21
C ILE A 102 -14.32 -1.10 -5.25
N LEU A 103 -13.12 -0.95 -5.83
CA LEU A 103 -12.83 0.03 -6.87
C LEU A 103 -13.75 -0.17 -8.09
N VAL A 104 -13.92 -1.43 -8.52
CA VAL A 104 -14.80 -1.77 -9.64
C VAL A 104 -16.25 -1.39 -9.37
N GLU A 105 -16.77 -1.72 -8.19
CA GLU A 105 -18.15 -1.41 -7.78
C GLU A 105 -18.40 0.10 -7.65
N ILE A 106 -17.37 0.86 -7.28
CA ILE A 106 -17.46 2.32 -7.11
C ILE A 106 -17.37 3.05 -8.45
N GLY A 107 -16.76 2.42 -9.47
CA GLY A 107 -16.58 2.97 -10.82
C GLY A 107 -15.14 3.35 -11.17
N ILE A 108 -14.15 3.04 -10.32
CA ILE A 108 -12.72 3.27 -10.59
C ILE A 108 -12.16 2.00 -11.24
N ARG A 109 -12.35 1.87 -12.56
CA ARG A 109 -12.03 0.64 -13.32
C ARG A 109 -10.97 0.89 -14.39
N PRO A 110 -10.17 -0.13 -14.77
CA PRO A 110 -9.25 -0.01 -15.89
C PRO A 110 -9.97 0.54 -17.14
N GLY A 111 -9.40 1.56 -17.77
CA GLY A 111 -9.98 2.26 -18.92
C GLY A 111 -10.84 3.48 -18.57
N GLU A 112 -11.21 3.67 -17.30
CA GLU A 112 -11.90 4.89 -16.84
C GLU A 112 -10.90 6.02 -16.55
N VAL A 113 -11.34 7.27 -16.75
CA VAL A 113 -10.51 8.48 -16.61
C VAL A 113 -9.87 8.60 -15.21
N HIS A 114 -10.55 8.09 -14.18
CA HIS A 114 -10.09 8.20 -12.79
C HIS A 114 -9.13 7.09 -12.35
N TYR A 115 -8.94 6.02 -13.15
CA TYR A 115 -8.16 4.86 -12.73
C TYR A 115 -6.67 5.14 -12.60
N ALA A 116 -6.05 5.71 -13.64
CA ALA A 116 -4.62 6.03 -13.60
C ALA A 116 -4.29 7.09 -12.53
N PRO A 117 -5.01 8.23 -12.46
CA PRO A 117 -4.77 9.23 -11.40
C PRO A 117 -4.93 8.69 -9.98
N PHE A 118 -5.86 7.76 -9.75
CA PHE A 118 -6.01 7.09 -8.46
C PHE A 118 -4.73 6.33 -8.08
N TYR A 119 -4.22 5.48 -8.99
CA TYR A 119 -3.01 4.69 -8.72
C TYR A 119 -1.74 5.54 -8.62
N ASP A 120 -1.67 6.65 -9.34
CA ASP A 120 -0.56 7.61 -9.20
C ASP A 120 -0.54 8.23 -7.80
N ARG A 121 -1.71 8.62 -7.27
CA ARG A 121 -1.82 9.16 -5.90
C ARG A 121 -1.57 8.09 -4.85
N ILE A 122 -2.06 6.86 -5.03
CA ILE A 122 -1.72 5.73 -4.16
C ILE A 122 -0.21 5.50 -4.13
N HIS A 123 0.45 5.52 -5.28
CA HIS A 123 1.89 5.31 -5.35
C HIS A 123 2.66 6.45 -4.66
N HIS A 124 2.31 7.69 -4.96
CA HIS A 124 2.90 8.88 -4.35
C HIS A 124 2.78 8.86 -2.82
N HIS A 125 1.56 8.67 -2.30
CA HIS A 125 1.33 8.61 -0.86
C HIS A 125 2.02 7.41 -0.20
N SER A 126 2.05 6.25 -0.85
CA SER A 126 2.79 5.09 -0.36
C SER A 126 4.27 5.41 -0.13
N ASP A 127 4.90 6.11 -1.09
CA ASP A 127 6.31 6.51 -0.99
C ASP A 127 6.51 7.57 0.08
N CYS A 128 5.59 8.53 0.21
CA CYS A 128 5.61 9.48 1.32
C CYS A 128 5.55 8.77 2.68
N TRP A 129 4.63 7.84 2.88
CA TRP A 129 4.53 7.05 4.13
C TRP A 129 5.80 6.26 4.42
N HIS A 130 6.39 5.65 3.38
CA HIS A 130 7.66 4.97 3.50
C HIS A 130 8.78 5.91 3.97
N ASN A 131 8.88 7.09 3.36
CA ASN A 131 9.91 8.07 3.67
C ASN A 131 9.75 8.64 5.09
N TYR A 132 8.52 8.88 5.56
CA TYR A 132 8.29 9.32 6.93
C TYR A 132 8.67 8.23 7.94
N TYR A 133 8.30 6.98 7.67
CA TYR A 133 8.72 5.84 8.49
C TYR A 133 10.26 5.66 8.51
N ASP A 134 10.92 5.76 7.36
CA ASP A 134 12.37 5.66 7.24
C ASP A 134 13.08 6.79 8.02
N SER A 135 12.60 8.02 7.87
CA SER A 135 13.09 9.18 8.62
C SER A 135 12.90 9.01 10.13
N TYR A 136 11.73 8.53 10.57
CA TYR A 136 11.50 8.20 11.98
C TYR A 136 12.51 7.15 12.45
N CYS A 137 12.65 6.04 11.73
CA CYS A 137 13.56 4.96 12.13
C CYS A 137 15.01 5.46 12.26
N LYS A 138 15.49 6.33 11.37
CA LYS A 138 16.83 6.92 11.46
C LYS A 138 17.02 7.80 12.70
N ARG A 139 15.99 8.54 13.12
CA ARG A 139 16.02 9.39 14.33
C ARG A 139 15.89 8.61 15.63
N HIS A 140 15.37 7.38 15.58
CA HIS A 140 15.06 6.58 16.76
C HIS A 140 15.90 5.27 16.79
N PRO A 141 17.03 5.23 17.52
CA PRO A 141 18.03 4.14 17.45
C PRO A 141 17.49 2.73 17.69
N LYS A 142 16.48 2.59 18.57
CA LYS A 142 15.82 1.30 18.85
C LYS A 142 15.05 0.78 17.62
N HIS A 143 14.39 1.66 16.88
CA HIS A 143 13.67 1.32 15.66
C HIS A 143 14.63 1.17 14.47
N TYR A 144 15.72 1.94 14.45
CA TYR A 144 16.77 1.84 13.43
C TYR A 144 17.36 0.43 13.33
N LYS A 145 17.70 -0.22 14.45
CA LYS A 145 18.27 -1.58 14.46
C LYS A 145 17.30 -2.62 13.86
N LYS A 146 16.01 -2.56 14.25
CA LYS A 146 14.94 -3.43 13.69
C LYS A 146 14.75 -3.17 12.18
N TYR A 147 14.74 -1.90 11.79
CA TYR A 147 14.63 -1.46 10.41
C TYR A 147 15.80 -1.95 9.53
N LYS A 148 17.05 -1.75 9.97
CA LYS A 148 18.25 -2.22 9.26
C LYS A 148 18.24 -3.73 9.06
N LYS A 149 17.86 -4.50 10.10
CA LYS A 149 17.73 -5.96 10.03
C LYS A 149 16.65 -6.41 9.04
N ALA A 150 15.50 -5.75 9.01
CA ALA A 150 14.44 -6.03 8.04
C ALA A 150 14.85 -5.69 6.60
N LYS A 151 15.54 -4.55 6.41
CA LYS A 151 16.06 -4.12 5.11
C LYS A 151 17.11 -5.11 4.59
N TYR A 152 18.06 -5.53 5.42
CA TYR A 152 19.08 -6.52 5.06
C TYR A 152 18.46 -7.87 4.62
N LYS A 153 17.47 -8.38 5.37
CA LYS A 153 16.74 -9.60 4.99
C LYS A 153 16.03 -9.49 3.64
N LYS A 154 15.44 -8.33 3.33
CA LYS A 154 14.80 -8.06 2.04
C LYS A 154 15.82 -8.09 0.89
N HIS A 155 17.00 -7.50 1.08
CA HIS A 155 18.08 -7.55 0.09
C HIS A 155 18.61 -8.98 -0.12
N LYS A 156 18.72 -9.78 0.95
CA LYS A 156 19.12 -11.20 0.84
C LYS A 156 18.11 -12.02 0.02
N HIS A 157 16.80 -11.79 0.20
CA HIS A 157 15.76 -12.45 -0.60
C HIS A 157 15.78 -12.02 -2.07
N TYR A 158 16.04 -10.74 -2.34
CA TYR A 158 16.20 -10.23 -3.71
C TYR A 158 17.46 -10.79 -4.39
N LYS A 159 18.59 -10.88 -3.66
CA LYS A 159 19.85 -11.45 -4.17
C LYS A 159 19.71 -12.95 -4.47
N ARG A 160 18.93 -13.70 -3.68
CA ARG A 160 18.64 -15.13 -3.93
C ARG A 160 17.86 -15.35 -5.23
N HIS A 161 16.89 -14.49 -5.56
CA HIS A 161 16.15 -14.54 -6.82
C HIS A 161 17.00 -14.20 -8.05
N TYR A 162 18.12 -13.48 -7.88
CA TYR A 162 19.08 -13.20 -8.95
C TYR A 162 20.16 -14.28 -9.08
N ARG A 163 20.49 -14.99 -7.99
CA ARG A 163 21.52 -16.05 -7.98
C ARG A 163 21.09 -17.32 -8.71
N ASP A 164 19.79 -17.59 -8.85
CA ASP A 164 19.30 -18.72 -9.67
C ASP A 164 19.45 -18.49 -11.20
N ARG A 165 20.04 -17.37 -11.65
CA ARG A 165 20.27 -17.08 -13.07
C ARG A 165 21.73 -16.96 -13.48
N TYR A 166 22.66 -16.81 -12.53
CA TYR A 166 24.09 -16.82 -12.80
C TYR A 166 24.78 -17.45 -11.60
N ASP A 167 25.12 -18.72 -11.77
CA ASP A 167 26.27 -19.30 -11.10
C ASP A 167 27.52 -18.48 -11.46
N ASP A 168 28.47 -18.54 -10.53
CA ASP A 168 29.83 -18.02 -10.58
C ASP A 168 30.07 -16.61 -10.00
N ASP A 169 30.88 -16.66 -8.93
CA ASP A 169 31.90 -15.72 -8.49
C ASP A 169 31.61 -14.70 -7.38
N ASP A 170 32.27 -15.01 -6.25
CA ASP A 170 33.07 -14.17 -5.36
C ASP A 170 32.40 -13.36 -4.23
N ASP A 171 32.61 -13.90 -3.01
CA ASP A 171 33.32 -13.31 -1.86
C ASP A 171 33.29 -11.79 -1.67
N ASP A 172 32.82 -11.36 -0.49
CA ASP A 172 33.73 -10.81 0.51
C ASP A 172 33.01 -10.61 1.84
N ASP A 173 33.71 -11.07 2.88
CA ASP A 173 33.44 -10.97 4.30
C ASP A 173 33.46 -9.51 4.79
N ASP A 174 32.81 -9.27 5.93
CA ASP A 174 33.50 -8.72 7.09
C ASP A 174 32.54 -8.71 8.28
N ASP A 175 32.86 -9.60 9.19
CA ASP A 175 32.53 -9.56 10.61
C ASP A 175 33.06 -8.27 11.24
N ASP A 176 32.39 -7.81 12.29
CA ASP A 176 33.08 -7.36 13.51
C ASP A 176 32.03 -7.19 14.62
N ASP A 177 32.06 -8.14 15.55
CA ASP A 177 31.49 -8.11 16.89
C ASP A 177 32.46 -7.35 17.82
N ASP A 178 31.93 -6.37 18.57
CA ASP A 178 32.26 -6.06 19.98
C ASP A 178 31.19 -5.12 20.59
#